data_AF-A0A059EZD1-F1
#
_entry.id   AF-A0A059EZD1-F1
#
_cell.length_a   1.000
_cell.length_b   1.000
_cell.length_c   1.000
_cell.angle_alpha   90.00
_cell.angle_beta   90.00
_cell.angle_gamma   90.00
#
_symmetry.space_group_name_H-M   'P 1'
#
loop_
_entity.id
_entity.type
_entity.pdbx_description
1 polymer ?
#
loop_
_entity_poly.entity_id
_entity_poly.type
_entity_poly.pdbx_seq_one_letter_code
_entity_poly.pdbx_strand_id
1 'polypeptide(L)'
;MEEWIKELSNKLMDFKFTFVEANNNLIDKFETLNAKNMCLAEIIRPCVSNAVRDLLNSKLNSMQKAAVNAIASTFKTFQEATTPHRKSNDGLYNRRFDKITIYALEESFKKNPYPSEQEKARIQQEYGITLRQVSNWFTNKRNRSKLSSFKSSNSNEYLGLYDEYKE
;
A
#
# COMPACT_ATOMS: atom_id res chain seq x y z
N MET A 1 27.87 0.08 -18.10
CA MET A 1 26.39 0.08 -18.04
C MET A 1 25.81 1.22 -17.17
N GLU A 2 26.62 1.91 -16.35
CA GLU A 2 26.13 2.97 -15.44
C GLU A 2 26.24 4.40 -15.99
N GLU A 3 27.03 4.62 -17.03
CA GLU A 3 27.39 5.95 -17.50
C GLU A 3 26.22 6.66 -18.21
N TRP A 4 25.43 5.93 -19.00
CA TRP A 4 24.22 6.47 -19.63
C TRP A 4 23.12 6.79 -18.60
N ILE A 5 23.10 6.11 -17.45
CA ILE A 5 22.17 6.38 -16.34
C ILE A 5 22.54 7.71 -15.66
N LYS A 6 23.85 7.94 -15.43
CA LYS A 6 24.35 9.21 -14.90
C LYS A 6 24.07 10.36 -15.87
N GLU A 7 24.33 10.16 -17.16
CA GLU A 7 24.05 11.14 -18.20
C GLU A 7 22.55 11.50 -18.31
N LEU A 8 21.67 10.49 -18.24
CA LEU A 8 20.23 10.72 -18.22
C LEU A 8 19.79 11.47 -16.95
N SER A 9 20.36 11.12 -15.79
CA SER A 9 20.07 11.81 -14.53
C SER A 9 20.48 13.28 -14.57
N ASN A 10 21.62 13.61 -15.18
CA ASN A 10 22.08 14.98 -15.34
C ASN A 10 21.13 15.77 -16.26
N LYS A 11 20.77 15.22 -17.42
CA LYS A 11 19.81 15.85 -18.34
C LYS A 11 18.44 16.09 -17.71
N LEU A 12 17.97 15.16 -16.88
CA LEU A 12 16.72 15.33 -16.13
C LEU A 12 16.82 16.41 -15.06
N MET A 13 17.98 16.54 -14.39
CA MET A 13 18.21 17.64 -13.44
C MET A 13 18.24 18.99 -14.13
N ASP A 14 18.91 19.11 -15.29
CA ASP A 14 18.95 20.34 -16.06
C ASP A 14 17.54 20.76 -16.50
N PHE A 15 16.77 19.80 -17.04
CA PHE A 15 15.37 20.05 -17.40
C PHE A 15 14.53 20.51 -16.21
N LYS A 16 14.69 19.84 -15.05
CA LYS A 16 14.00 20.23 -13.81
C LYS A 16 14.38 21.64 -13.38
N PHE A 17 15.66 22.00 -13.47
CA PHE A 17 16.14 23.33 -13.10
C PHE A 17 15.54 24.40 -14.01
N THR A 18 15.63 24.22 -15.34
CA THR A 18 15.06 25.17 -16.31
C THR A 18 13.55 25.31 -16.15
N PHE A 19 12.83 24.21 -15.89
CA PHE A 19 11.40 24.26 -15.65
C PHE A 19 11.04 25.05 -14.38
N VAL A 20 11.75 24.82 -13.28
CA VAL A 20 11.52 25.56 -12.02
C VAL A 20 11.83 27.04 -12.20
N GLU A 21 12.95 27.37 -12.85
CA GLU A 21 13.33 28.76 -13.16
C GLU A 21 12.28 29.46 -14.03
N ALA A 22 11.79 28.80 -15.08
CA ALA A 22 10.75 29.35 -15.94
C ALA A 22 9.43 29.60 -15.18
N ASN A 23 9.04 28.68 -14.29
CA ASN A 23 7.83 28.86 -13.47
C ASN A 23 7.99 30.02 -12.47
N ASN A 24 9.14 30.13 -11.81
CA ASN A 24 9.40 31.24 -10.88
C ASN A 24 9.38 32.59 -11.62
N ASN A 25 9.95 32.65 -12.83
CA ASN A 25 9.91 33.84 -13.67
C ASN A 25 8.47 34.23 -14.07
N LEU A 26 7.62 33.24 -14.37
CA LEU A 26 6.20 33.48 -14.64
C LEU A 26 5.47 34.02 -13.41
N ILE A 27 5.77 33.50 -12.22
CA ILE A 27 5.23 33.98 -10.95
C ILE A 27 5.64 35.44 -10.72
N ASP A 28 6.92 35.76 -10.84
CA ASP A 28 7.42 37.13 -10.66
C ASP A 28 6.78 38.12 -11.66
N LYS A 29 6.61 37.70 -12.92
CA LYS A 29 5.91 38.50 -13.94
C LYS A 29 4.44 38.70 -13.58
N PHE A 30 3.78 37.65 -13.11
CA PHE A 30 2.38 37.73 -12.69
C PHE A 30 2.22 38.68 -11.50
N GLU A 31 3.07 38.57 -10.48
CA GLU A 31 3.08 39.46 -9.32
C GLU A 31 3.37 40.91 -9.71
N THR A 32 4.33 41.13 -10.62
CA THR A 32 4.63 42.46 -11.16
C THR A 32 3.44 43.07 -11.90
N LEU A 33 2.76 42.29 -12.73
CA LEU A 33 1.54 42.73 -13.44
C LEU A 33 0.41 43.02 -12.46
N ASN A 34 0.23 42.17 -11.44
CA ASN A 34 -0.77 42.35 -10.41
C ASN A 34 -0.50 43.61 -9.57
N ALA A 35 0.76 43.87 -9.21
CA ALA A 35 1.19 45.08 -8.50
C ALA A 35 0.92 46.34 -9.33
N LYS A 36 1.19 46.32 -10.65
CA LYS A 36 0.87 47.43 -11.57
C LYS A 36 -0.63 47.69 -11.70
N ASN A 37 -1.45 46.63 -11.68
CA ASN A 37 -2.92 46.74 -11.74
C ASN A 37 -3.56 47.26 -10.45
N MET A 38 -2.84 47.27 -9.31
CA MET A 38 -3.32 47.84 -8.05
C MET A 38 -3.23 49.38 -7.98
N CYS A 39 -2.62 50.04 -8.97
CA CYS A 39 -2.50 51.51 -9.05
C CYS A 39 -3.68 52.22 -9.76
N LEU A 40 -4.80 51.54 -10.03
CA LEU A 40 -6.04 52.22 -10.41
C LEU A 40 -6.72 52.75 -9.14
N ALA A 41 -6.72 54.07 -8.98
CA ALA A 41 -7.12 54.80 -7.77
C ALA A 41 -8.58 54.60 -7.32
N GLU A 42 -9.38 53.84 -8.06
CA GLU A 42 -10.62 53.25 -7.56
C GLU A 42 -10.48 51.75 -7.71
N ILE A 43 -10.15 51.09 -6.59
CA ILE A 43 -10.35 49.66 -6.48
C ILE A 43 -11.86 49.44 -6.57
N ILE A 44 -12.37 49.23 -7.78
CA ILE A 44 -13.57 48.42 -7.96
C ILE A 44 -13.14 47.07 -7.38
N ARG A 45 -13.38 46.86 -6.09
CA ARG A 45 -13.39 45.52 -5.51
C ARG A 45 -14.67 44.95 -6.07
N PRO A 46 -14.67 44.10 -7.12
CA PRO A 46 -15.87 43.35 -7.42
C PRO A 46 -16.20 42.63 -6.11
N CYS A 47 -17.28 43.05 -5.45
CA CYS A 47 -17.77 42.39 -4.27
C CYS A 47 -18.38 41.09 -4.77
N VAL A 48 -17.51 40.12 -5.05
CA VAL A 48 -17.90 38.76 -5.34
C VAL A 48 -18.62 38.30 -4.07
N SER A 49 -19.95 38.21 -4.17
CA SER A 49 -20.80 37.73 -3.08
C SER A 49 -20.23 36.41 -2.56
N ASN A 50 -20.36 36.17 -1.26
CA ASN A 50 -19.95 34.91 -0.66
C ASN A 50 -20.55 33.72 -1.44
N ALA A 51 -21.78 33.84 -1.94
CA ALA A 51 -22.41 32.84 -2.79
C ALA A 51 -21.64 32.54 -4.10
N VAL A 52 -21.12 33.58 -4.76
CA VAL A 52 -20.35 33.42 -6.00
C VAL A 52 -18.95 32.87 -5.69
N ARG A 53 -18.34 33.28 -4.58
CA ARG A 53 -17.06 32.75 -4.10
C ARG A 53 -17.17 31.26 -3.77
N ASP A 54 -18.23 30.87 -3.07
CA ASP A 54 -18.50 29.48 -2.70
C ASP A 54 -18.79 28.62 -3.94
N LEU A 55 -19.53 29.16 -4.92
CA LEU A 55 -19.77 28.50 -6.20
C LEU A 55 -18.47 28.25 -6.97
N LEU A 56 -17.60 29.26 -7.04
CA LEU A 56 -16.30 29.14 -7.72
C LEU A 56 -15.39 28.12 -7.02
N ASN A 57 -15.30 28.17 -5.69
CA ASN A 57 -14.51 27.22 -4.91
C ASN A 57 -15.06 25.78 -5.03
N SER A 58 -16.38 25.62 -5.02
CA SER A 58 -17.04 24.33 -5.23
C SER A 58 -16.75 23.79 -6.63
N LYS A 59 -16.83 24.64 -7.66
CA LYS A 59 -16.53 24.26 -9.04
C LYS A 59 -15.05 23.87 -9.21
N LEU A 60 -14.14 24.63 -8.62
CA LEU A 60 -12.71 24.35 -8.63
C LEU A 60 -12.41 23.00 -7.97
N ASN A 61 -12.95 22.76 -6.78
CA ASN A 61 -12.81 21.49 -6.08
C ASN A 61 -13.41 20.31 -6.86
N SER A 62 -14.55 20.52 -7.52
CA SER A 62 -15.17 19.50 -8.38
C SER A 62 -14.28 19.16 -9.58
N MET A 63 -13.67 20.16 -10.21
CA MET A 63 -12.75 19.96 -11.33
C MET A 63 -11.50 19.23 -10.90
N GLN A 64 -10.92 19.59 -9.75
CA GLN A 64 -9.75 18.90 -9.18
C GLN A 64 -10.07 17.43 -8.89
N LYS A 65 -11.21 17.14 -8.23
CA LYS A 65 -11.66 15.76 -7.97
C LYS A 65 -11.88 14.98 -9.26
N ALA A 66 -12.51 15.60 -10.26
CA ALA A 66 -12.75 14.95 -11.56
C ALA A 66 -11.44 14.59 -12.26
N ALA A 67 -10.45 15.50 -12.25
CA ALA A 67 -9.13 15.24 -12.80
C ALA A 67 -8.40 14.09 -12.09
N VAL A 68 -8.39 14.09 -10.75
CA VAL A 68 -7.78 13.01 -9.95
C VAL A 68 -8.46 11.67 -10.23
N ASN A 69 -9.79 11.64 -10.28
CA ASN A 69 -10.54 10.41 -10.58
C ASN A 69 -10.28 9.91 -12.01
N ALA A 70 -10.18 10.81 -12.98
CA ALA A 70 -9.86 10.46 -14.36
C ALA A 70 -8.46 9.82 -14.45
N ILE A 71 -7.47 10.41 -13.77
CA ILE A 71 -6.10 9.87 -13.69
C ILE A 71 -6.11 8.49 -13.03
N ALA A 72 -6.78 8.34 -11.89
CA ALA A 72 -6.89 7.05 -11.20
C ALA A 72 -7.55 5.98 -12.09
N SER A 73 -8.58 6.36 -12.86
CA SER A 73 -9.27 5.49 -13.80
C SER A 73 -8.38 5.05 -14.97
N THR A 74 -7.60 5.97 -15.56
CA THR A 74 -6.66 5.61 -16.63
C THR A 74 -5.55 4.70 -16.13
N PHE A 75 -5.00 4.95 -14.94
CA PHE A 75 -4.01 4.05 -14.34
C PHE A 75 -4.58 2.65 -14.08
N LYS A 76 -5.81 2.57 -13.54
CA LYS A 76 -6.47 1.28 -13.30
C LYS A 76 -6.68 0.51 -14.62
N THR A 77 -7.16 1.20 -15.65
CA THR A 77 -7.38 0.60 -16.98
C THR A 77 -6.06 0.10 -17.59
N PHE A 78 -4.99 0.90 -17.46
CA PHE A 78 -3.66 0.51 -17.94
C PHE A 78 -3.09 -0.67 -17.15
N GLN A 79 -3.26 -0.69 -15.83
CA GLN A 79 -2.83 -1.78 -14.96
C GLN A 79 -3.57 -3.09 -15.30
N GLU A 80 -4.87 -3.02 -15.58
CA GLU A 80 -5.69 -4.16 -16.01
C GLU A 80 -5.30 -4.66 -17.41
N ALA A 81 -4.92 -3.76 -18.32
CA ALA A 81 -4.49 -4.12 -19.69
C ALA A 81 -3.07 -4.70 -19.75
N THR A 82 -2.20 -4.34 -18.81
CA THR A 82 -0.79 -4.79 -18.74
C THR A 82 -0.56 -6.01 -17.89
N THR A 83 -1.56 -6.47 -17.13
CA THR A 83 -1.45 -7.68 -16.33
C THR A 83 -1.90 -8.91 -17.13
N PRO A 84 -1.01 -9.86 -17.47
CA PRO A 84 -1.45 -11.13 -18.01
C PRO A 84 -2.29 -11.81 -16.93
N HIS A 85 -3.44 -12.36 -17.31
CA HIS A 85 -4.43 -12.99 -16.44
C HIS A 85 -3.78 -14.01 -15.48
N ARG A 86 -3.37 -13.56 -14.29
CA ARG A 86 -2.68 -14.39 -13.30
C ARG A 86 -3.50 -14.42 -12.02
N LYS A 87 -4.22 -15.53 -11.84
CA LYS A 87 -4.80 -15.92 -10.56
C LYS A 87 -3.66 -16.04 -9.54
N SER A 88 -3.65 -15.11 -8.57
CA SER A 88 -3.21 -15.20 -7.16
C SER A 88 -2.35 -14.00 -6.74
N ASN A 89 -2.92 -13.16 -5.88
CA ASN A 89 -2.24 -12.08 -5.15
C ASN A 89 -1.26 -12.62 -4.07
N ASP A 90 -0.72 -13.83 -4.27
CA ASP A 90 0.05 -14.53 -3.26
C ASP A 90 1.54 -14.11 -3.21
N GLY A 91 1.99 -13.31 -4.18
CA GLY A 91 3.39 -12.92 -4.33
C GLY A 91 3.80 -11.58 -3.68
N LEU A 92 2.84 -10.76 -3.25
CA LEU A 92 3.09 -9.41 -2.72
C LEU A 92 2.98 -9.30 -1.20
N TYR A 93 2.44 -10.31 -0.52
CA TYR A 93 2.54 -10.38 0.93
C TYR A 93 3.89 -11.01 1.31
N ASN A 94 4.59 -10.40 2.27
CA ASN A 94 5.79 -10.98 2.85
C ASN A 94 5.48 -12.42 3.29
N ARG A 95 6.23 -13.42 2.79
CA ARG A 95 6.01 -14.83 3.12
C ARG A 95 6.14 -15.10 4.62
N ARG A 96 6.83 -14.20 5.33
CA ARG A 96 7.00 -14.22 6.78
C ARG A 96 6.18 -13.09 7.40
N PHE A 97 5.32 -13.44 8.35
CA PHE A 97 4.64 -12.45 9.18
C PHE A 97 5.67 -11.62 9.96
N ASP A 98 5.38 -10.34 10.16
CA ASP A 98 6.12 -9.49 11.08
C ASP A 98 5.96 -9.98 12.52
N LYS A 99 6.86 -9.55 13.40
CA LYS A 99 6.93 -10.07 14.77
C LYS A 99 5.65 -9.80 15.57
N ILE A 100 5.00 -8.67 15.33
CA ILE A 100 3.79 -8.25 16.05
C ILE A 100 2.63 -9.16 15.66
N THR A 101 2.45 -9.41 14.35
CA THR A 101 1.44 -10.34 13.85
C THR A 101 1.65 -11.77 14.35
N ILE A 102 2.90 -12.25 14.41
CA ILE A 102 3.20 -13.57 14.98
C ILE A 102 2.76 -13.63 16.45
N TYR A 103 3.13 -12.63 17.25
CA TYR A 103 2.76 -12.58 18.66
C TYR A 103 1.24 -12.62 18.86
N ALA A 104 0.49 -11.82 18.08
CA ALA A 104 -0.96 -11.80 18.14
C ALA A 104 -1.61 -13.14 17.76
N LEU A 105 -1.12 -13.79 16.71
CA LEU A 105 -1.56 -15.12 16.30
C LEU A 105 -1.30 -16.16 17.40
N GLU A 106 -0.15 -16.08 18.08
CA GLU A 106 0.19 -16.97 19.18
C GLU A 106 -0.67 -16.74 20.43
N GLU A 107 -0.92 -15.50 20.81
CA GLU A 107 -1.82 -15.17 21.92
C GLU A 107 -3.26 -15.62 21.64
N SER A 108 -3.75 -15.41 20.41
CA SER A 108 -5.07 -15.90 19.99
C SER A 108 -5.13 -17.44 20.03
N PHE A 109 -4.08 -18.13 19.57
CA PHE A 109 -4.00 -19.58 19.61
C PHE A 109 -4.03 -20.15 21.04
N LYS A 110 -3.34 -19.50 21.99
CA LYS A 110 -3.37 -19.90 23.41
C LYS A 110 -4.78 -19.81 23.99
N LYS A 111 -5.55 -18.80 23.59
CA LYS A 111 -6.96 -18.63 24.01
C LYS A 111 -7.87 -19.68 23.35
N ASN A 112 -7.73 -19.87 22.04
CA ASN A 112 -8.52 -20.83 21.28
C ASN A 112 -7.80 -21.31 19.99
N PRO A 113 -7.41 -22.60 19.90
CA PRO A 113 -6.80 -23.18 18.69
C PRO A 113 -7.71 -23.27 17.46
N TYR A 114 -9.01 -23.05 17.63
CA TYR A 114 -10.04 -23.04 16.60
C TYR A 114 -10.84 -21.72 16.65
N PRO A 115 -10.23 -20.60 16.21
CA PRO A 115 -10.89 -19.30 16.23
C PRO A 115 -12.12 -19.28 15.33
N SER A 116 -13.14 -18.52 15.72
CA SER A 116 -14.33 -18.29 14.89
C SER A 116 -14.00 -17.48 13.64
N GLU A 117 -14.88 -17.50 12.64
CA GLU A 117 -14.70 -16.67 11.42
C GLU A 117 -14.62 -15.17 11.75
N GLN A 118 -15.37 -14.74 12.77
CA GLN A 118 -15.31 -13.36 13.27
C GLN A 118 -13.93 -13.02 13.85
N GLU A 119 -13.33 -13.91 14.64
CA GLU A 119 -11.99 -13.68 15.21
C GLU A 119 -10.92 -13.70 14.12
N LYS A 120 -11.04 -14.60 13.13
CA LYS A 120 -10.14 -14.61 11.97
C LYS A 120 -10.24 -13.30 11.16
N ALA A 121 -11.46 -12.79 10.96
CA ALA A 121 -11.69 -11.53 10.28
C ALA A 121 -11.12 -10.34 11.06
N ARG A 122 -11.26 -10.34 12.40
CA ARG A 122 -10.65 -9.34 13.29
C ARG A 122 -9.13 -9.29 13.14
N ILE A 123 -8.46 -10.45 13.21
CA ILE A 123 -7.01 -10.57 13.04
C ILE A 123 -6.58 -10.10 11.63
N GLN A 124 -7.34 -10.44 10.59
CA GLN A 124 -7.09 -9.94 9.23
C GLN A 124 -7.11 -8.41 9.18
N GLN A 125 -8.15 -7.79 9.74
CA GLN A 125 -8.31 -6.34 9.69
C GLN A 125 -7.25 -5.61 10.51
N GLU A 126 -6.94 -6.13 11.71
CA GLU A 126 -6.01 -5.51 12.64
C GLU A 126 -4.55 -5.59 12.15
N TYR A 127 -4.15 -6.71 11.55
CA TYR A 127 -2.75 -6.95 11.15
C TYR A 127 -2.52 -6.90 9.64
N GLY A 128 -3.54 -6.58 8.85
CA GLY A 128 -3.43 -6.40 7.39
C GLY A 128 -3.05 -7.67 6.62
N ILE A 129 -3.30 -8.85 7.20
CA ILE A 129 -3.04 -10.15 6.56
C ILE A 129 -4.33 -10.76 6.00
N THR A 130 -4.23 -11.63 5.00
CA THR A 130 -5.41 -12.24 4.38
C THR A 130 -6.05 -13.32 5.26
N LEU A 131 -7.36 -13.53 5.13
CA LEU A 131 -8.09 -14.59 5.83
C LEU A 131 -7.49 -15.98 5.60
N ARG A 132 -6.99 -16.22 4.38
CA ARG A 132 -6.32 -17.46 3.99
C ARG A 132 -5.01 -17.66 4.75
N GLN A 133 -4.22 -16.61 4.91
CA GLN A 133 -2.99 -16.63 5.70
C GLN A 133 -3.27 -16.95 7.17
N VAL A 134 -4.30 -16.33 7.77
CA VAL A 134 -4.76 -16.63 9.14
C VAL A 134 -5.15 -18.11 9.23
N SER A 135 -6.05 -18.57 8.36
CA SER A 135 -6.55 -19.96 8.36
C SER A 135 -5.42 -21.00 8.20
N ASN A 136 -4.48 -20.74 7.29
CA ASN A 136 -3.31 -21.59 7.07
C ASN A 136 -2.39 -21.61 8.28
N TRP A 137 -2.17 -20.46 8.94
CA TRP A 137 -1.33 -20.39 10.13
C TRP A 137 -1.90 -21.24 11.27
N PHE A 138 -3.20 -21.13 11.56
CA PHE A 138 -3.85 -21.94 12.60
C PHE A 138 -3.79 -23.43 12.29
N THR A 139 -4.01 -23.82 11.03
CA THR A 139 -3.89 -25.22 10.58
C THR A 139 -2.47 -25.75 10.76
N ASN A 140 -1.47 -24.98 10.32
CA ASN A 140 -0.06 -25.35 10.45
C ASN A 140 0.38 -25.41 11.92
N LYS A 141 -0.05 -24.47 12.77
CA LYS A 141 0.26 -24.46 14.20
C LYS A 141 -0.29 -25.71 14.89
N ARG A 142 -1.56 -26.08 14.63
CA ARG A 142 -2.14 -27.33 15.17
C ARG A 142 -1.38 -28.57 14.73
N ASN A 143 -1.00 -28.67 13.45
CA ASN A 143 -0.25 -29.81 12.95
C ASN A 143 1.13 -29.91 13.62
N ARG A 144 1.84 -28.79 13.78
CA ARG A 144 3.13 -28.74 14.50
C ARG A 144 2.98 -29.12 15.97
N SER A 145 1.94 -28.65 16.65
CA SER A 145 1.65 -29.01 18.04
C SER A 145 1.37 -30.51 18.21
N LYS A 146 0.62 -31.13 17.28
CA LYS A 146 0.42 -32.58 17.28
C LYS A 146 1.74 -33.33 17.09
N LEU A 147 2.54 -32.94 16.12
CA LEU A 147 3.85 -33.55 15.83
C LEU A 147 4.83 -33.42 17.01
N SER A 148 4.80 -32.31 17.76
CA SER A 148 5.61 -32.19 18.99
C SER A 148 5.15 -33.15 20.08
N SER A 149 3.84 -33.38 20.24
CA SER A 149 3.30 -34.35 21.21
C SER A 149 3.64 -35.79 20.85
N PHE A 150 3.68 -36.14 19.56
CA PHE A 150 4.11 -37.48 19.12
C PHE A 150 5.62 -37.71 19.30
N LYS A 151 6.47 -36.70 19.08
CA LYS A 151 7.92 -36.84 19.26
C LYS A 151 8.33 -37.01 20.73
N SER A 152 7.56 -36.49 21.68
CA SER A 152 7.81 -36.70 23.11
C SER A 152 7.42 -38.10 23.60
N SER A 153 6.60 -38.85 22.86
CA SER A 153 6.16 -40.19 23.26
C SER A 153 6.90 -41.33 22.56
N ASN A 154 7.58 -41.07 21.44
CA ASN A 154 8.04 -42.13 20.53
C ASN A 154 9.57 -42.37 20.51
N SER A 155 10.34 -41.76 21.42
CA SER A 155 11.79 -41.98 21.49
C SER A 155 12.20 -43.27 22.21
N ASN A 156 11.25 -44.07 22.73
CA ASN A 156 11.56 -45.28 23.50
C ASN A 156 10.95 -46.60 22.94
N GLU A 157 10.19 -46.56 21.84
CA GLU A 157 9.47 -47.75 21.33
C GLU A 157 9.94 -48.20 19.93
N TYR A 158 10.69 -47.36 19.21
CA TYR A 158 11.07 -47.63 17.81
C TYR A 158 12.41 -48.35 17.60
N LEU A 159 13.20 -48.61 18.65
CA LEU A 159 14.48 -49.33 18.51
C LEU A 159 14.35 -50.87 18.53
N GLY A 160 13.23 -51.42 18.97
CA GLY A 160 13.05 -52.88 19.12
C GLY A 160 12.48 -53.61 17.90
N LEU A 161 12.08 -52.90 16.84
CA LEU A 161 11.40 -53.48 15.67
C LEU A 161 12.31 -53.65 14.44
N TYR A 162 13.58 -53.26 14.54
CA TYR A 162 14.54 -53.35 13.41
C TYR A 162 15.43 -54.60 13.44
N ASP A 163 15.44 -55.36 14.53
CA ASP A 163 16.28 -56.57 14.65
C ASP A 163 15.63 -57.83 14.07
N GLU A 164 14.34 -57.81 13.72
CA GLU A 164 13.60 -58.99 13.23
C GLU A 164 13.64 -59.17 11.69
N TYR A 165 14.30 -58.28 10.94
CA TYR A 165 14.34 -58.33 9.46
C TYR A 165 15.74 -58.57 8.87
N LYS A 166 16.56 -59.36 9.54
CA LYS A 166 17.79 -59.92 8.96
C LYS A 166 17.80 -61.44 9.12
N GLU A 167 17.18 -62.13 8.17
CA GLU A 167 17.64 -63.44 7.70
C GLU A 167 18.27 -63.27 6.31
#